data_AF-A0A3G9H5W6-F1
#
_entry.id   AF-A0A3G9H5W6-F1
#
_cell.length_a   1.000
_cell.length_b   1.000
_cell.length_c   1.000
_cell.angle_alpha   90.00
_cell.angle_beta   90.00
_cell.angle_gamma   90.00
#
_symmetry.space_group_name_H-M   'P 1'
#
loop_
_entity.id
_entity.type
_entity.pdbx_description
1 polymer ?
#
loop_
_entity_poly.entity_id
_entity_poly.type
_entity_poly.pdbx_seq_one_letter_code
_entity_poly.pdbx_strand_id
1 'polypeptide(L)'
;MRRTATEILVNFLLGAAWALALLGAVYLFWSFLPFGILIAFMAALLGSLFGLVLVVFLELVSLQFEKYRELKRQTHLLESIRRDLHDARLRDN
;
A
#
# COMPACT_ATOMS: atom_id res chain seq x y z
N MET A 1 -13.75 9.39 -9.79
CA MET A 1 -12.57 9.06 -10.64
C MET A 1 -12.36 7.55 -10.60
N ARG A 2 -12.13 6.89 -11.74
CA ARG A 2 -12.04 5.42 -11.82
C ARG A 2 -10.66 4.94 -11.37
N ARG A 3 -10.62 4.03 -10.40
CA ARG A 3 -9.38 3.28 -10.07
C ARG A 3 -9.00 2.43 -11.29
N THR A 4 -7.72 2.37 -11.59
CA THR A 4 -7.22 1.53 -12.68
C THR A 4 -7.26 0.06 -12.26
N ALA A 5 -7.41 -0.86 -13.22
CA ALA A 5 -7.45 -2.29 -12.92
C ALA A 5 -6.19 -2.76 -12.16
N THR A 6 -5.05 -2.13 -12.43
CA THR A 6 -3.77 -2.37 -11.76
C THR A 6 -3.80 -1.99 -10.28
N GLU A 7 -4.40 -0.86 -9.91
CA GLU A 7 -4.53 -0.46 -8.49
C GLU A 7 -5.48 -1.38 -7.72
N ILE A 8 -6.54 -1.86 -8.37
CA ILE A 8 -7.46 -2.84 -7.78
C ILE A 8 -6.69 -4.15 -7.54
N LEU A 9 -5.90 -4.59 -8.52
CA LEU A 9 -5.07 -5.77 -8.40
C LEU A 9 -4.04 -5.63 -7.27
N VAL A 10 -3.32 -4.51 -7.19
CA VAL A 10 -2.33 -4.27 -6.12
C VAL A 10 -2.99 -4.29 -4.74
N ASN A 11 -4.16 -3.67 -4.57
CA ASN A 11 -4.88 -3.69 -3.30
C ASN A 11 -5.36 -5.11 -2.93
N PHE A 12 -5.80 -5.91 -3.92
CA PHE A 12 -6.15 -7.30 -3.69
C PHE A 12 -4.92 -8.13 -3.27
N LEU A 13 -3.79 -7.96 -3.96
CA LEU A 13 -2.52 -8.61 -3.63
C LEU A 13 -2.03 -8.21 -2.24
N LEU A 14 -2.21 -6.95 -1.84
CA LEU A 14 -1.85 -6.47 -0.50
C LEU A 14 -2.65 -7.21 0.58
N GLY A 15 -3.96 -7.37 0.37
CA GLY A 15 -4.80 -8.19 1.25
C GLY A 15 -4.37 -9.66 1.29
N ALA A 16 -4.03 -10.24 0.14
CA ALA A 16 -3.50 -11.60 0.06
C ALA A 16 -2.15 -11.75 0.78
N ALA A 17 -1.27 -10.74 0.72
CA ALA A 17 0.02 -10.74 1.42
C ALA A 17 -0.16 -10.69 2.94
N TRP A 18 -1.12 -9.89 3.44
CA TRP A 18 -1.50 -9.91 4.86
C TRP A 18 -2.02 -11.26 5.31
N ALA A 19 -2.90 -11.89 4.51
CA ALA A 19 -3.39 -13.23 4.77
C ALA A 19 -2.24 -14.25 4.79
N LEU A 20 -1.30 -14.17 3.84
CA LEU A 20 -0.13 -15.04 3.79
C LEU A 20 0.75 -14.88 5.03
N ALA A 21 0.99 -13.65 5.50
CA ALA A 21 1.78 -13.40 6.71
C ALA A 21 1.13 -14.03 7.95
N LEU A 22 -0.18 -13.85 8.11
CA LEU A 22 -0.93 -14.41 9.24
C LEU A 22 -1.04 -15.93 9.17
N LEU A 23 -1.40 -16.48 8.01
CA LEU A 23 -1.53 -17.92 7.82
C LEU A 23 -0.18 -18.62 7.96
N GLY A 24 0.89 -18.04 7.42
CA GLY A 24 2.26 -18.56 7.58
C GLY A 24 2.68 -18.60 9.05
N ALA A 25 2.39 -17.53 9.81
CA ALA A 25 2.67 -17.48 11.24
C ALA A 25 1.90 -18.55 12.02
N VAL A 26 0.58 -18.65 11.81
CA VAL A 26 -0.29 -19.61 12.51
C VAL A 26 0.06 -21.04 12.15
N TYR A 27 0.33 -21.31 10.87
CA TYR A 27 0.73 -22.63 10.39
C TYR A 27 2.05 -23.09 11.04
N LEU A 28 3.09 -22.24 11.01
CA LEU A 28 4.36 -22.58 11.63
C LEU A 28 4.27 -22.67 13.15
N PHE A 29 3.47 -21.81 13.80
CA PHE A 29 3.22 -21.92 15.24
C PHE A 29 2.67 -23.30 15.61
N TRP A 30 1.61 -23.75 14.93
CA TRP A 30 1.00 -25.07 15.18
C TRP A 30 1.94 -26.23 14.83
N SER A 31 2.66 -26.12 13.72
CA SER A 31 3.61 -27.16 13.29
C SER A 31 4.78 -27.32 14.26
N PHE A 32 5.20 -26.25 14.94
CA PHE A 32 6.34 -26.26 15.86
C PHE A 32 5.95 -26.31 17.34
N LEU A 33 4.65 -26.24 17.66
CA LEU A 33 4.12 -26.40 19.02
C LEU A 33 4.66 -27.64 19.75
N PRO A 34 4.80 -28.83 19.11
CA PRO A 34 5.31 -30.03 19.77
C PRO A 34 6.76 -29.92 20.25
N PHE A 35 7.55 -29.01 19.68
CA PHE A 35 8.95 -28.78 20.07
C PHE A 35 9.08 -27.77 21.21
N GLY A 36 7.97 -27.19 21.66
CA GLY A 36 7.92 -26.24 22.77
C GLY A 36 7.50 -24.84 22.33
N ILE A 37 6.90 -24.11 23.27
CA ILE A 37 6.24 -22.83 22.97
C ILE A 37 7.21 -21.74 22.49
N LEU A 38 8.45 -21.72 22.99
CA LEU A 38 9.46 -20.75 22.58
C LEU A 38 9.86 -20.95 21.11
N ILE A 39 10.08 -22.21 20.72
CA ILE A 39 10.44 -22.57 19.33
C ILE A 39 9.27 -22.28 18.39
N ALA A 40 8.04 -22.59 18.81
CA ALA A 40 6.84 -22.28 18.05
C ALA A 40 6.67 -20.77 17.79
N PHE A 41 6.93 -19.92 18.78
CA PHE A 41 6.89 -18.47 18.60
C PHE A 41 7.96 -17.96 17.64
N MET A 42 9.20 -18.47 17.74
CA MET A 42 10.27 -18.11 16.81
C MET A 42 9.92 -18.54 15.38
N ALA A 43 9.40 -19.75 15.19
CA ALA A 43 8.95 -20.24 13.90
C ALA A 43 7.80 -19.40 13.33
N ALA A 44 6.84 -19.00 14.17
CA ALA A 44 5.73 -18.12 13.76
C ALA A 44 6.21 -16.75 13.27
N LEU A 45 7.18 -16.15 13.96
CA LEU A 45 7.80 -14.88 13.53
C LEU A 45 8.56 -15.02 12.22
N LEU A 46 9.31 -16.12 12.04
CA LEU A 46 9.97 -16.43 10.78
C LEU A 46 8.96 -16.66 9.64
N GLY A 47 7.83 -17.31 9.93
CA GLY A 47 6.75 -17.51 8.96
C GLY A 47 6.06 -16.22 8.54
N SER A 48 5.83 -15.32 9.49
CA SER A 48 5.20 -14.02 9.20
C SER A 48 6.11 -13.12 8.39
N LEU A 49 7.43 -13.17 8.62
CA LEU A 49 8.43 -12.34 7.94
C LEU A 49 8.31 -12.44 6.41
N PHE A 50 8.11 -13.64 5.87
CA PHE A 50 7.99 -13.82 4.42
C PHE A 50 6.78 -13.07 3.83
N GLY A 51 5.62 -13.17 4.49
CA GLY A 51 4.43 -12.43 4.09
C GLY A 51 4.58 -10.92 4.31
N LEU A 52 5.22 -10.51 5.40
CA LEU A 52 5.43 -9.09 5.71
C LEU A 52 6.35 -8.39 4.70
N VAL A 53 7.37 -9.08 4.17
CA VAL A 53 8.21 -8.53 3.09
C VAL A 53 7.35 -8.22 1.85
N LEU A 54 6.42 -9.12 1.49
CA LEU A 54 5.49 -8.88 0.38
C LEU A 54 4.51 -7.74 0.69
N VAL A 55 4.01 -7.65 1.92
CA VAL A 55 3.17 -6.53 2.36
C VAL A 55 3.90 -5.20 2.15
N VAL A 56 5.12 -5.06 2.66
CA VAL A 56 5.90 -3.81 2.53
C VAL A 56 6.13 -3.46 1.06
N PHE A 57 6.49 -4.44 0.23
CA PHE A 57 6.71 -4.21 -1.20
C PHE A 57 5.44 -3.71 -1.91
N LEU A 58 4.29 -4.35 -1.66
CA LEU A 58 3.03 -3.96 -2.28
C LEU A 58 2.49 -2.64 -1.74
N GLU A 59 2.70 -2.36 -0.47
CA GLU A 59 2.39 -1.08 0.16
C GLU A 59 3.16 0.05 -0.53
N LEU A 60 4.47 -0.13 -0.75
CA LEU A 60 5.30 0.85 -1.46
C LEU A 60 4.78 1.11 -2.88
N VAL A 61 4.40 0.05 -3.61
CA VAL A 61 3.81 0.18 -4.96
C VAL A 61 2.49 0.96 -4.91
N SER A 62 1.61 0.64 -3.96
CA SER A 62 0.34 1.36 -3.75
C SER A 62 0.56 2.84 -3.49
N LEU A 63 1.53 3.16 -2.64
CA LEU A 63 1.89 4.53 -2.25
C LEU A 63 2.44 5.34 -3.44
N GLN A 64 3.17 4.71 -4.37
CA GLN A 64 3.59 5.38 -5.61
C GLN A 64 2.40 5.76 -6.50
N PHE A 65 1.39 4.89 -6.64
CA PHE A 65 0.18 5.21 -7.40
C PHE A 65 -0.63 6.34 -6.77
N GLU A 66 -0.69 6.40 -5.44
CA GLU A 66 -1.33 7.48 -4.72
C GLU A 66 -0.58 8.80 -4.90
N LYS A 67 0.75 8.79 -4.72
CA LYS A 67 1.61 9.95 -4.94
C LYS A 67 1.47 10.51 -6.36
N TYR A 68 1.46 9.65 -7.38
CA TYR A 68 1.30 10.08 -8.76
C TYR A 68 -0.05 10.77 -9.00
N ARG A 69 -1.13 10.24 -8.43
CA ARG A 69 -2.46 10.84 -8.55
C ARG A 69 -2.56 12.18 -7.84
N GLU A 70 -2.01 12.25 -6.63
CA GLU A 70 -2.02 13.48 -5.85
C GLU A 70 -1.21 14.57 -6.57
N LEU A 71 -0.05 14.23 -7.14
CA LEU A 71 0.75 15.16 -7.93
C LEU A 71 -0.02 15.67 -9.17
N LYS A 72 -0.74 14.79 -9.88
CA LYS A 72 -1.58 15.19 -11.01
C LYS A 72 -2.72 16.12 -10.59
N ARG A 73 -3.33 15.84 -9.44
CA ARG A 73 -4.40 16.68 -8.87
C ARG A 73 -3.87 18.06 -8.48
N GLN A 74 -2.72 18.12 -7.81
CA GLN A 74 -2.07 19.36 -7.44
C GLN A 74 -1.67 20.20 -8.66
N THR A 75 -1.16 19.56 -9.71
CA THR A 75 -0.81 20.25 -10.97
C THR A 75 -2.05 20.89 -11.60
N HIS A 76 -3.16 20.16 -11.67
CA HIS A 76 -4.41 20.70 -12.20
C HIS A 76 -4.95 21.88 -11.36
N LEU A 77 -4.88 21.77 -10.03
CA LEU A 77 -5.28 22.86 -9.12
C LEU A 77 -4.39 24.10 -9.29
N LEU A 78 -3.09 23.92 -9.48
CA LEU A 78 -2.16 25.03 -9.71
C LEU A 78 -2.46 25.73 -11.05
N GLU A 79 -2.75 24.95 -12.09
CA GLU A 79 -3.14 25.50 -13.39
C GLU A 79 -4.47 26.25 -13.36
N SER A 80 -5.45 25.81 -12.57
CA SER A 80 -6.72 26.55 -12.41
C SER A 80 -6.49 27.85 -11.66
N ILE A 81 -5.76 27.82 -10.53
CA ILE A 81 -5.43 29.03 -9.75
C ILE A 81 -4.67 30.05 -10.61
N ARG A 82 -3.71 29.59 -11.43
CA ARG A 82 -2.96 30.46 -12.33
C ARG A 82 -3.87 31.14 -13.36
N ARG A 83 -4.85 30.41 -13.90
CA ARG A 83 -5.84 30.96 -14.86
C ARG A 83 -6.73 32.00 -14.18
N ASP A 84 -7.31 31.66 -13.04
CA ASP A 84 -8.19 32.55 -12.28
C ASP A 84 -7.46 33.85 -11.88
N LEU A 85 -6.18 33.76 -11.48
CA LEU A 85 -5.36 34.92 -11.15
C LEU A 85 -5.04 35.78 -12.39
N HIS A 86 -4.79 35.15 -13.54
CA HIS A 86 -4.55 35.88 -14.79
C HIS A 86 -5.81 36.66 -15.22
N ASP A 87 -6.98 36.01 -15.15
CA ASP A 87 -8.26 36.61 -15.52
C ASP A 87 -8.66 37.75 -14.57
N ALA A 88 -8.38 37.61 -13.26
CA ALA A 88 -8.58 38.68 -12.30
C ALA A 88 -7.71 39.92 -12.63
N ARG A 89 -6.43 39.71 -12.95
CA ARG A 89 -5.53 40.80 -13.36
C ARG A 89 -5.97 41.51 -14.63
N LEU A 90 -6.58 40.80 -15.58
CA LEU A 90 -7.13 41.41 -16.81
C LEU A 90 -8.40 42.22 -16.56
N ARG A 91 -9.13 41.98 -15.47
CA ARG A 91 -10.31 42.77 -15.08
C ARG A 91 -9.95 44.07 -14.36
N ASP A 92 -8.81 44.11 -13.69
CA ASP A 92 -8.38 45.27 -12.90
C ASP A 92 -7.58 46.31 -13.70
N ASN A 93 -7.28 46.03 -14.99
CA ASN A 93 -6.56 46.89 -15.93
C ASN A 93 -7.51 47.45 -17.00
#